data_AF-A0A525JHQ0-F1
#
_entry.id   AF-A0A525JHQ0-F1
#
_cell.length_a   1.000
_cell.length_b   1.000
_cell.length_c   1.000
_cell.angle_alpha   90.00
_cell.angle_beta   90.00
_cell.angle_gamma   90.00
#
_symmetry.space_group_name_H-M   'P 1'
#
loop_
_entity.id
_entity.type
_entity.pdbx_description
1 polymer ?
#
loop_
_entity_poly.entity_id
_entity_poly.type
_entity_poly.pdbx_seq_one_letter_code
_entity_poly.pdbx_strand_id
1 'polypeptide(L)'
;MADGAAQYIAQAWPAWPRLFQALAARSSLWAVCGCGREAVIDPRPWVGQGLTRQATAQLESRLRCLCGARRVRLEIRGLAEAPSGGVGGIHVFR
;
A
#
# COMPACT_ATOMS: atom_id res chain seq x y z
N MET A 1 31.60 -14.34 4.69
CA MET A 1 30.92 -13.39 5.58
C MET A 1 30.46 -12.21 4.74
N ALA A 2 29.24 -11.72 5.00
CA ALA A 2 28.52 -10.59 4.39
C ALA A 2 27.57 -10.89 3.20
N ASP A 3 26.32 -11.18 3.59
CA ASP A 3 25.05 -10.59 3.10
C ASP A 3 24.53 -10.95 1.70
N GLY A 4 23.93 -12.15 1.66
CA GLY A 4 22.51 -12.35 1.35
C GLY A 4 21.91 -11.35 0.35
N ALA A 5 22.12 -11.63 -0.93
CA ALA A 5 21.35 -11.06 -2.02
C ALA A 5 19.86 -11.07 -1.63
N ALA A 6 19.31 -9.87 -1.44
CA ALA A 6 17.89 -9.65 -1.20
C ALA A 6 17.13 -10.34 -2.33
N GLN A 7 16.66 -11.56 -2.06
CA GLN A 7 15.79 -12.28 -2.97
C GLN A 7 14.44 -11.59 -2.86
N TYR A 8 14.26 -10.55 -3.67
CA TYR A 8 12.98 -9.98 -4.06
C TYR A 8 12.19 -11.09 -4.75
N ILE A 9 11.66 -12.03 -3.96
CA ILE A 9 10.58 -12.89 -4.40
C ILE A 9 9.38 -11.95 -4.49
N ALA A 10 9.32 -11.24 -5.61
CA ALA A 10 8.10 -10.78 -6.25
C ALA A 10 7.29 -12.05 -6.56
N GLN A 11 6.75 -12.65 -5.51
CA GLN A 11 5.83 -13.77 -5.61
C GLN A 11 4.68 -13.22 -6.42
N ALA A 12 4.49 -13.73 -7.63
CA ALA A 12 3.48 -13.25 -8.57
C ALA A 12 2.09 -13.25 -7.91
N TRP A 13 1.70 -12.12 -7.35
CA TRP A 13 0.36 -11.92 -6.83
C TRP A 13 -0.59 -11.95 -8.04
N PRO A 14 -1.66 -12.79 -8.01
CA PRO A 14 -2.60 -12.85 -9.11
C PRO A 14 -3.29 -11.49 -9.29
N ALA A 15 -3.85 -11.27 -10.48
CA ALA A 15 -4.51 -10.04 -10.92
C ALA A 15 -5.22 -9.28 -9.79
N TRP A 16 -4.47 -8.34 -9.21
CA TRP A 16 -4.84 -7.35 -8.21
C TRP A 16 -5.14 -7.94 -6.82
N PRO A 17 -4.24 -7.74 -5.85
CA PRO A 17 -4.46 -8.25 -4.51
C PRO A 17 -5.67 -7.56 -3.87
N ARG A 18 -6.48 -8.34 -3.15
CA ARG A 18 -7.59 -7.81 -2.37
C ARG A 18 -7.07 -7.29 -1.03
N LEU A 19 -7.76 -6.30 -0.46
CA LEU A 19 -7.42 -5.75 0.86
C LEU A 19 -7.33 -6.84 1.94
N PHE A 20 -8.25 -7.81 1.92
CA PHE A 20 -8.24 -8.95 2.84
C PHE A 20 -6.95 -9.78 2.79
N GLN A 21 -6.38 -9.99 1.59
CA GLN A 21 -5.16 -10.79 1.44
C GLN A 21 -3.94 -10.04 1.97
N ALA A 22 -3.89 -8.72 1.78
CA ALA A 22 -2.86 -7.85 2.37
C ALA A 22 -2.85 -7.96 3.91
N LEU A 23 -4.05 -7.92 4.50
CA LEU A 23 -4.25 -8.01 5.94
C LEU A 23 -3.87 -9.37 6.52
N ALA A 24 -4.23 -10.45 5.84
CA ALA A 24 -3.93 -11.82 6.29
C ALA A 24 -2.42 -12.12 6.28
N ALA A 25 -1.66 -11.49 5.40
CA ALA A 25 -0.22 -11.71 5.23
C ALA A 25 0.68 -10.95 6.22
N ARG A 26 0.10 -10.30 7.26
CA ARG A 26 0.83 -9.37 8.17
C ARG A 26 1.64 -8.32 7.39
N SER A 27 1.10 -7.87 6.26
CA SER A 27 1.74 -6.88 5.40
C SER A 27 1.24 -5.47 5.73
N SER A 28 2.07 -4.47 5.44
CA SER A 28 1.69 -3.06 5.51
C SER A 28 1.17 -2.60 4.15
N LEU A 29 0.13 -1.77 4.15
CA LEU A 29 -0.36 -1.11 2.95
C LEU A 29 0.35 0.23 2.78
N TRP A 30 0.92 0.44 1.61
CA TRP A 30 1.66 1.62 1.24
C TRP A 30 0.96 2.33 0.09
N ALA A 31 0.79 3.63 0.22
CA ALA A 31 0.40 4.49 -0.87
C ALA A 31 1.64 5.15 -1.45
N VAL A 32 1.85 5.02 -2.76
CA VAL A 32 3.00 5.55 -3.50
C VAL A 32 2.49 6.48 -4.59
N CYS A 33 2.90 7.75 -4.51
CA CYS A 33 2.57 8.76 -5.51
C CYS A 33 3.71 8.89 -6.52
N GLY A 34 3.39 9.14 -7.79
CA GLY A 34 4.37 9.43 -8.84
C GLY A 34 5.23 10.68 -8.57
N CYS A 35 4.88 11.51 -7.59
CA CYS A 35 5.71 12.63 -7.14
C CYS A 35 6.83 12.22 -6.15
N GLY A 36 6.98 10.92 -5.86
CA GLY A 36 7.98 10.40 -4.91
C GLY A 36 7.57 10.44 -3.44
N ARG A 37 6.31 10.77 -3.13
CA ARG A 37 5.78 10.70 -1.75
C ARG A 37 5.18 9.32 -1.49
N GLU A 38 5.43 8.80 -0.30
CA GLU A 38 4.95 7.50 0.13
C GLU A 38 4.34 7.60 1.54
N ALA A 39 3.27 6.86 1.81
CA ALA A 39 2.67 6.83 3.15
C ALA A 39 2.09 5.45 3.49
N VAL A 40 2.25 5.03 4.74
CA VAL A 40 1.56 3.85 5.26
C VAL A 40 0.08 4.19 5.43
N ILE A 41 -0.80 3.34 4.89
CA ILE A 41 -2.25 3.49 4.98
C ILE A 41 -2.78 2.48 5.98
N ASP A 42 -3.51 2.97 6.97
CA ASP A 42 -4.27 2.11 7.87
C ASP A 42 -5.51 1.55 7.14
N PRO A 43 -5.66 0.21 7.04
CA PRO A 43 -6.80 -0.41 6.37
C PRO A 43 -8.07 -0.49 7.21
N ARG A 44 -8.00 -0.26 8.54
CA ARG A 44 -9.17 -0.39 9.44
C ARG A 44 -10.39 0.43 9.01
N PRO A 45 -10.28 1.69 8.54
CA PRO A 45 -11.45 2.43 8.08
C PRO A 45 -12.14 1.77 6.88
N TRP A 46 -11.39 1.13 5.98
CA TRP A 46 -11.97 0.40 4.85
C TRP A 46 -12.58 -0.94 5.28
N VAL A 47 -11.95 -1.63 6.23
CA VAL A 47 -12.50 -2.86 6.82
C VAL A 47 -13.83 -2.60 7.52
N GLY A 48 -13.92 -1.53 8.32
CA GLY A 48 -15.17 -1.12 8.98
C GLY A 48 -16.30 -0.74 8.01
N GLN A 49 -15.96 -0.39 6.77
CA GLN A 49 -16.92 -0.10 5.69
C GLN A 49 -17.26 -1.33 4.84
N GLY A 50 -16.75 -2.52 5.17
CA GLY A 50 -16.97 -3.74 4.39
C GLY A 50 -16.20 -3.80 3.07
N LEU A 51 -15.22 -2.92 2.85
CA LEU A 51 -14.44 -2.85 1.61
C LEU A 51 -13.32 -3.90 1.54
N THR A 52 -13.26 -4.83 2.50
CA THR A 52 -12.23 -5.86 2.63
C THR A 52 -12.08 -6.76 1.40
N ARG A 53 -13.17 -6.96 0.64
CA ARG A 53 -13.18 -7.78 -0.58
C ARG A 53 -12.83 -6.99 -1.86
N GLN A 54 -12.72 -5.67 -1.78
CA GLN A 54 -12.35 -4.83 -2.92
C GLN A 54 -10.89 -5.04 -3.31
N ALA A 55 -10.62 -4.92 -4.60
CA ALA A 55 -9.25 -4.86 -5.11
C ALA A 55 -8.58 -3.57 -4.60
N THR A 56 -7.29 -3.62 -4.26
CA THR A 56 -6.54 -2.45 -3.79
C THR A 56 -6.63 -1.28 -4.77
N ALA A 57 -6.58 -1.54 -6.07
CA ALA A 57 -6.71 -0.51 -7.09
C ALA A 57 -8.06 0.25 -7.11
N GLN A 58 -9.15 -0.35 -6.62
CA GLN A 58 -10.40 0.39 -6.42
C GLN A 58 -10.27 1.41 -5.28
N LEU A 59 -9.45 1.09 -4.27
CA LEU A 59 -9.17 1.92 -3.12
C LEU A 59 -8.16 3.04 -3.43
N GLU A 60 -7.32 2.90 -4.47
CA GLU A 60 -6.40 3.95 -4.93
C GLU A 60 -7.12 5.26 -5.29
N SER A 61 -8.34 5.16 -5.81
CA SER A 61 -9.19 6.30 -6.14
C SER A 61 -9.62 7.11 -4.91
N ARG A 62 -9.55 6.50 -3.71
CA ARG A 62 -9.89 7.07 -2.40
C ARG A 62 -8.67 7.66 -1.68
N LEU A 63 -7.54 7.75 -2.36
CA LEU A 63 -6.31 8.34 -1.86
C LEU A 63 -6.02 9.66 -2.55
N ARG A 64 -5.60 10.66 -1.78
CA ARG A 64 -5.09 11.94 -2.30
C ARG A 64 -3.71 12.20 -1.78
N CYS A 65 -2.81 12.61 -2.67
CA CYS A 65 -1.51 13.14 -2.30
C CYS A 65 -1.59 14.66 -2.12
N LEU A 66 -0.79 15.22 -1.21
CA LEU A 66 -0.63 16.66 -1.00
C LEU A 66 -0.09 17.38 -2.25
N CYS A 67 0.55 16.66 -3.19
CA CYS A 67 0.94 17.23 -4.48
C CYS A 67 -0.27 17.53 -5.40
N GLY A 68 -1.49 17.12 -5.01
CA GLY A 68 -2.71 17.26 -5.81
C GLY A 68 -3.11 16.01 -6.60
N ALA A 69 -2.30 14.94 -6.56
CA ALA A 69 -2.63 13.70 -7.24
C ALA A 69 -3.90 13.06 -6.68
N ARG A 70 -4.84 12.76 -7.59
CA ARG A 70 -6.15 12.18 -7.28
C ARG A 70 -6.15 10.66 -7.21
N ARG A 71 -5.10 10.00 -7.69
CA ARG A 71 -4.97 8.56 -7.60
C ARG A 71 -3.56 8.26 -7.15
N VAL A 72 -3.45 7.46 -6.10
CA VAL A 72 -2.18 7.07 -5.53
C VAL A 72 -2.13 5.56 -5.53
N ARG A 73 -1.04 4.97 -6.04
CA ARG A 73 -0.91 3.53 -6.19
C ARG A 73 -0.83 2.87 -4.82
N LEU A 74 -1.52 1.74 -4.64
CA LEU A 74 -1.42 0.95 -3.42
C LEU A 74 -0.50 -0.24 -3.63
N GLU A 75 0.46 -0.38 -2.73
CA GLU A 75 1.40 -1.48 -2.68
C GLU A 75 1.27 -2.23 -1.35
N ILE A 76 1.44 -3.55 -1.40
CA ILE A 76 1.46 -4.40 -0.22
C ILE A 76 2.91 -4.76 0.00
N ARG A 77 3.51 -4.25 1.07
CA ARG A 77 4.91 -4.49 1.43
C ARG A 77 4.98 -5.29 2.72
N GLY A 78 6.03 -6.10 2.86
CA GLY A 78 6.26 -6.85 4.11
C GLY A 78 6.43 -5.90 5.30
N LEU A 79 6.04 -6.33 6.51
CA LEU A 79 6.14 -5.51 7.73
C LEU A 79 7.59 -5.04 8.03
N ALA A 80 8.59 -5.77 7.51
CA ALA A 80 10.01 -5.45 7.64
C ALA A 80 10.48 -4.30 6.72
N GLU A 81 9.64 -3.87 5.77
CA GLU A 81 10.00 -2.84 4.80
C GLU A 81 9.76 -1.47 5.43
N ALA A 82 10.81 -0.94 6.09
CA ALA A 82 10.81 0.40 6.63
C ALA A 82 10.82 1.44 5.50
N PRO A 83 10.13 2.58 5.66
CA PRO A 83 10.12 3.63 4.64
C PRO A 83 11.52 4.11 4.33
N SER A 84 11.91 4.07 3.05
CA SER A 84 13.19 4.59 2.59
C SER A 84 13.14 6.07 2.18
N GLY A 85 11.93 6.65 2.08
CA GLY A 85 11.68 8.01 1.59
C GLY A 85 10.73 8.82 2.48
N GLY A 86 10.51 10.10 2.12
CA GLY A 86 9.71 11.07 2.87
C GLY A 86 8.30 10.58 3.16
N VAL A 87 8.11 10.05 4.38
CA VAL A 87 6.85 9.46 4.84
C VAL A 87 5.81 10.55 5.03
N GLY A 88 4.68 10.40 4.35
CA GLY A 88 3.48 11.19 4.60
C GLY A 88 3.03 12.07 3.43
N GLY A 89 1.94 12.79 3.68
CA GLY A 89 1.30 13.62 2.67
C GLY A 89 0.40 12.85 1.70
N ILE A 90 0.02 11.62 2.02
CA ILE A 90 -1.11 10.93 1.37
C ILE A 90 -2.17 10.65 2.43
N HIS A 91 -3.41 11.04 2.14
CA HIS A 91 -4.54 10.84 3.04
C HIS A 91 -5.67 10.08 2.33
N VAL A 92 -6.40 9.30 3.12
CA VAL A 92 -7.63 8.64 2.69
C VAL A 92 -8.76 9.66 2.77
N PHE A 93 -9.50 9.84 1.70
CA PHE A 93 -10.72 10.66 1.70
C PHE A 93 -11.95 9.75 1.52
N ARG A 94 -13.09 10.23 2.03
CA ARG A 94 -14.35 9.47 2.14
C ARG A 94 -15.15 9.55 0.86
#